data_AF-A0A2N8EYK7-F1
#
_entry.id   AF-A0A2N8EYK7-F1
#
_cell.length_a   1.000
_cell.length_b   1.000
_cell.length_c   1.000
_cell.angle_alpha   90.00
_cell.angle_beta   90.00
_cell.angle_gamma   90.00
#
_symmetry.space_group_name_H-M   'P 1'
#
loop_
_entity.id
_entity.type
_entity.pdbx_description
1 polymer ?
#
loop_
_entity_poly.entity_id
_entity_poly.type
_entity_poly.pdbx_seq_one_letter_code
_entity_poly.pdbx_strand_id
1 'polypeptide(L)'
;MPTKSFLPGLILVFCTVPSLYSVAAERSAPAQSNSASTTLIETASRQYENGQLDQAAATLERALHIQPNNPATLHYLGVLRLQQGQYQQAETLAARSNIRVGRNVELRNRNFQLIQAAQQAQSSGTPPNAKEDVVAVQKGLDEEAQRRREAEMAVAEQSAPDTGNDAGNLARAEAYRALDAPSAGRAGPEGKLQMTNVEPERAYAEVQIPRGHMPRPGKCRIWFPDRPAGHQPAPGKCKKLRHRVPPGAYLVRG
;
A
#
# COMPACT_ATOMS: atom_id res chain seq x y z
N MET A 1 -71.86 11.50 -46.36
CA MET A 1 -72.42 10.25 -45.80
C MET A 1 -72.21 9.13 -46.80
N PRO A 2 -72.05 7.85 -46.42
CA PRO A 2 -71.50 7.32 -45.18
C PRO A 2 -70.54 6.10 -45.38
N THR A 3 -69.68 5.89 -44.37
CA THR A 3 -69.23 4.60 -43.78
C THR A 3 -68.69 3.46 -44.65
N LYS A 4 -67.50 2.96 -44.27
CA LYS A 4 -67.40 1.71 -43.47
C LYS A 4 -65.98 1.52 -42.90
N SER A 5 -65.91 1.53 -41.57
CA SER A 5 -64.78 1.05 -40.77
C SER A 5 -64.74 -0.47 -40.76
N PHE A 6 -63.56 -1.07 -40.89
CA PHE A 6 -63.25 -2.41 -40.41
C PHE A 6 -61.76 -2.49 -40.02
N LEU A 7 -61.48 -2.45 -38.72
CA LEU A 7 -60.43 -3.25 -38.06
C LEU A 7 -61.12 -4.59 -37.70
N PRO A 8 -60.46 -5.77 -37.68
CA PRO A 8 -59.29 -6.05 -36.83
C PRO A 8 -58.30 -7.10 -37.41
N GLY A 9 -57.11 -7.27 -36.81
CA GLY A 9 -56.23 -8.36 -37.24
C GLY A 9 -54.81 -8.33 -36.70
N LEU A 10 -54.69 -8.44 -35.38
CA LEU A 10 -53.62 -9.09 -34.63
C LEU A 10 -52.55 -9.84 -35.48
N ILE A 11 -51.34 -9.25 -35.61
CA ILE A 11 -50.09 -10.01 -35.70
C ILE A 11 -49.04 -9.31 -34.84
N LEU A 12 -48.95 -9.76 -33.59
CA LEU A 12 -47.75 -9.68 -32.76
C LEU A 12 -46.66 -10.52 -33.42
N VAL A 13 -45.74 -9.91 -34.16
CA VAL A 13 -44.43 -10.52 -34.42
C VAL A 13 -43.44 -9.97 -33.39
N PHE A 14 -43.25 -10.76 -32.35
CA PHE A 14 -42.11 -10.71 -31.45
C PHE A 14 -40.83 -10.85 -32.28
N CYS A 15 -40.14 -9.75 -32.57
CA CYS A 15 -38.71 -9.78 -32.85
C CYS A 15 -37.96 -9.77 -31.52
N THR A 16 -37.93 -10.91 -30.84
CA THR A 16 -36.93 -11.18 -29.80
C THR A 16 -35.60 -11.39 -30.51
N VAL A 17 -34.82 -10.32 -30.68
CA VAL A 17 -33.40 -10.47 -30.97
C VAL A 17 -32.74 -10.91 -29.67
N PRO A 18 -32.14 -12.11 -29.58
CA PRO A 18 -31.36 -12.47 -28.42
C PRO A 18 -30.10 -11.60 -28.43
N SER A 19 -30.11 -10.57 -27.60
CA SER A 19 -28.94 -9.77 -27.23
C SER A 19 -28.01 -10.65 -26.39
N LEU A 20 -27.29 -11.55 -27.05
CA LEU A 20 -26.24 -12.34 -26.43
C LEU A 20 -24.91 -11.88 -27.03
N TYR A 21 -23.90 -11.78 -26.16
CA TYR A 21 -22.51 -11.39 -26.42
C TYR A 21 -22.19 -9.89 -26.38
N SER A 22 -22.19 -9.33 -25.17
CA SER A 22 -21.15 -8.36 -24.73
C SER A 22 -21.12 -8.28 -23.20
N VAL A 23 -20.64 -9.35 -22.53
CA VAL A 23 -20.34 -9.33 -21.08
C VAL A 23 -18.91 -9.87 -20.82
N ALA A 24 -17.98 -9.64 -21.76
CA ALA A 24 -16.57 -9.99 -21.58
C ALA A 24 -15.63 -8.77 -21.45
N ALA A 25 -16.11 -7.55 -21.72
CA ALA A 25 -15.25 -6.36 -21.76
C ALA A 25 -15.06 -5.66 -20.39
N GLU A 26 -15.90 -5.92 -19.40
CA GLU A 26 -15.88 -5.16 -18.14
C GLU A 26 -14.75 -5.53 -17.17
N ARG A 27 -14.15 -6.73 -17.26
CA ARG A 27 -13.00 -7.09 -16.42
C ARG A 27 -11.67 -6.54 -16.92
N SER A 28 -11.53 -6.34 -18.24
CA SER A 28 -10.30 -5.81 -18.84
C SER A 28 -10.12 -4.31 -18.64
N ALA A 29 -11.22 -3.54 -18.63
CA ALA A 29 -11.19 -2.09 -18.47
C ALA A 29 -10.51 -1.59 -17.17
N PRO A 30 -10.81 -2.14 -15.96
CA PRO A 30 -10.13 -1.72 -14.74
C PRO A 30 -8.65 -2.16 -14.72
N ALA A 31 -8.32 -3.36 -15.21
CA ALA A 31 -6.94 -3.83 -15.28
C ALA A 31 -6.08 -2.97 -16.23
N GLN A 32 -6.64 -2.58 -17.38
CA GLN A 32 -5.97 -1.71 -18.36
C GLN A 32 -5.86 -0.26 -17.87
N SER A 33 -6.88 0.26 -17.18
CA SER A 33 -6.81 1.57 -16.51
C SER A 33 -5.74 1.59 -15.41
N ASN A 34 -5.58 0.46 -14.69
CA ASN A 34 -4.54 0.25 -13.69
C ASN A 34 -3.14 0.28 -14.29
N SER A 35 -2.89 -0.50 -15.35
CA SER A 35 -1.58 -0.53 -16.02
C SER A 35 -1.23 0.81 -16.69
N ALA A 36 -2.21 1.50 -17.29
CA ALA A 36 -1.98 2.82 -17.89
C ALA A 36 -1.57 3.86 -16.84
N SER A 37 -2.21 3.86 -15.67
CA SER A 37 -1.84 4.78 -14.57
C SER A 37 -0.43 4.48 -14.05
N THR A 38 -0.02 3.22 -13.92
CA THR A 38 1.33 2.88 -13.44
C THR A 38 2.42 3.29 -14.43
N THR A 39 2.20 3.10 -15.73
CA THR A 39 3.16 3.55 -16.76
C THR A 39 3.33 5.07 -16.76
N LEU A 40 2.25 5.82 -16.54
CA LEU A 40 2.34 7.29 -16.42
C LEU A 40 3.09 7.70 -15.16
N ILE A 41 2.83 7.02 -14.04
CA ILE A 41 3.53 7.20 -12.76
C ILE A 41 5.05 6.96 -12.92
N GLU A 42 5.47 5.87 -13.57
CA GLU A 42 6.88 5.58 -13.88
C GLU A 42 7.50 6.62 -14.83
N THR A 43 6.74 7.06 -15.83
CA THR A 43 7.20 8.09 -16.77
C THR A 43 7.41 9.43 -16.08
N ALA A 44 6.51 9.81 -15.18
CA ALA A 44 6.65 11.00 -14.36
C ALA A 44 7.90 10.93 -13.46
N SER A 45 8.25 9.73 -12.97
CA SER A 45 9.50 9.54 -12.22
C SER A 45 10.73 9.93 -13.03
N ARG A 46 10.85 9.38 -14.24
CA ARG A 46 11.98 9.66 -15.11
C ARG A 46 12.05 11.14 -15.48
N GLN A 47 10.91 11.74 -15.77
CA GLN A 47 10.83 13.18 -16.04
C GLN A 47 11.33 14.00 -14.84
N TYR A 48 10.90 13.62 -13.66
CA TYR A 48 11.30 14.26 -12.42
C TYR A 48 12.80 14.10 -12.11
N GLU A 49 13.38 12.91 -12.28
CA GLU A 49 14.82 12.67 -12.17
C GLU A 49 15.64 13.52 -13.15
N ASN A 50 15.09 13.74 -14.34
CA ASN A 50 15.67 14.63 -15.35
C ASN A 50 15.43 16.12 -15.06
N GLY A 51 14.85 16.48 -13.92
CA GLY A 51 14.51 17.85 -13.54
C GLY A 51 13.34 18.46 -14.31
N GLN A 52 12.61 17.66 -15.10
CA GLN A 52 11.48 18.08 -15.93
C GLN A 52 10.19 18.15 -15.09
N LEU A 53 10.19 18.97 -14.04
CA LEU A 53 9.12 19.02 -13.03
C LEU A 53 7.73 19.29 -13.64
N ASP A 54 7.65 20.18 -14.62
CA ASP A 54 6.38 20.52 -15.27
C ASP A 54 5.85 19.38 -16.14
N GLN A 55 6.74 18.66 -16.83
CA GLN A 55 6.35 17.48 -17.60
C GLN A 55 5.89 16.35 -16.68
N ALA A 56 6.60 16.12 -15.58
CA ALA A 56 6.21 15.15 -14.57
C ALA A 56 4.82 15.46 -14.00
N ALA A 57 4.53 16.75 -13.73
CA ALA A 57 3.22 17.19 -13.24
C ALA A 57 2.12 16.91 -14.26
N ALA A 58 2.33 17.28 -15.53
CA ALA A 58 1.37 17.00 -16.60
C ALA A 58 1.11 15.49 -16.79
N THR A 59 2.16 14.67 -16.67
CA THR A 59 2.03 13.21 -16.75
C THR A 59 1.22 12.63 -15.59
N LEU A 60 1.44 13.11 -14.36
CA LEU A 60 0.65 12.69 -13.19
C LEU A 60 -0.78 13.20 -13.22
N GLU A 61 -1.04 14.40 -13.76
CA GLU A 61 -2.39 14.90 -13.98
C GLU A 61 -3.16 14.01 -14.98
N ARG A 62 -2.49 13.55 -16.04
CA ARG A 62 -3.07 12.54 -16.94
C ARG A 62 -3.35 11.22 -16.23
N ALA A 63 -2.45 10.76 -15.36
CA ALA A 63 -2.69 9.56 -14.55
C ALA A 63 -3.91 9.75 -13.64
N LEU A 64 -4.07 10.93 -13.06
CA LEU A 64 -5.22 11.28 -12.22
C LEU A 64 -6.53 11.36 -13.02
N HIS A 65 -6.49 11.76 -14.29
CA HIS A 65 -7.68 11.69 -15.16
C HIS A 65 -8.13 10.25 -15.43
N ILE A 66 -7.21 9.30 -15.52
CA ILE A 66 -7.52 7.87 -15.69
C ILE A 66 -8.02 7.27 -14.38
N GLN A 67 -7.38 7.61 -13.25
CA GLN A 67 -7.77 7.19 -11.91
C GLN A 67 -7.78 8.36 -10.90
N PRO A 68 -8.95 9.04 -10.74
CA PRO A 68 -9.06 10.24 -9.90
C PRO A 68 -8.77 10.05 -8.41
N ASN A 69 -8.77 8.81 -7.95
CA ASN A 69 -8.65 8.44 -6.53
C ASN A 69 -7.46 7.50 -6.27
N ASN A 70 -6.52 7.39 -7.19
CA ASN A 70 -5.32 6.59 -6.97
C ASN A 70 -4.44 7.27 -5.89
N PRO A 71 -4.18 6.64 -4.73
CA PRO A 71 -3.47 7.28 -3.62
C PRO A 71 -2.00 7.56 -3.93
N ALA A 72 -1.33 6.73 -4.74
CA ALA A 72 0.04 6.98 -5.20
C ALA A 72 0.10 8.22 -6.08
N THR A 73 -0.74 8.30 -7.11
CA THR A 73 -0.78 9.47 -8.03
C THR A 73 -0.97 10.77 -7.26
N LEU A 74 -1.89 10.78 -6.28
CA LEU A 74 -2.12 11.92 -5.40
C LEU A 74 -0.87 12.28 -4.57
N HIS A 75 -0.18 11.28 -4.02
CA HIS A 75 1.05 11.50 -3.26
C HIS A 75 2.14 12.13 -4.14
N TYR A 76 2.42 11.57 -5.32
CA TYR A 76 3.48 12.05 -6.21
C TYR A 76 3.21 13.44 -6.75
N LEU A 77 1.98 13.73 -7.13
CA LEU A 77 1.61 15.07 -7.54
C LEU A 77 1.81 16.05 -6.37
N GLY A 78 1.53 15.61 -5.14
CA GLY A 78 1.82 16.38 -3.93
C GLY A 78 3.30 16.69 -3.75
N VAL A 79 4.21 15.73 -3.98
CA VAL A 79 5.66 15.97 -3.92
C VAL A 79 6.12 16.96 -5.00
N LEU A 80 5.60 16.86 -6.22
CA LEU A 80 5.90 17.85 -7.27
C LEU A 80 5.46 19.25 -6.87
N ARG A 81 4.24 19.37 -6.31
CA ARG A 81 3.72 20.66 -5.83
C ARG A 81 4.55 21.22 -4.68
N LEU A 82 5.07 20.36 -3.79
CA LEU A 82 5.98 20.77 -2.74
C LEU A 82 7.25 21.42 -3.33
N GLN A 83 7.88 20.77 -4.32
CA GLN A 83 9.07 21.30 -4.99
C GLN A 83 8.80 22.58 -5.78
N GLN A 84 7.61 22.71 -6.37
CA GLN A 84 7.18 23.92 -7.08
C GLN A 84 6.81 25.07 -6.12
N GLY A 85 6.96 24.91 -4.80
CA GLY A 85 6.57 25.91 -3.80
C GLY A 85 5.06 26.01 -3.56
N GLN A 86 4.27 25.13 -4.17
CA GLN A 86 2.81 25.09 -4.07
C GLN A 86 2.38 24.27 -2.84
N TYR A 87 2.85 24.70 -1.67
CA TYR A 87 2.78 23.92 -0.44
C TYR A 87 1.35 23.58 0.00
N GLN A 88 0.40 24.51 -0.13
CA GLN A 88 -1.01 24.26 0.21
C GLN A 88 -1.64 23.15 -0.66
N GLN A 89 -1.26 23.09 -1.94
CA GLN A 89 -1.69 22.03 -2.83
C GLN A 89 -1.07 20.70 -2.45
N ALA A 90 0.23 20.69 -2.10
CA ALA A 90 0.94 19.49 -1.65
C ALA A 90 0.26 18.85 -0.43
N GLU A 91 -0.07 19.66 0.58
CA GLU A 91 -0.80 19.21 1.78
C GLU A 91 -2.17 18.63 1.43
N THR A 92 -2.94 19.33 0.60
CA THR A 92 -4.29 18.89 0.19
C THR A 92 -4.24 17.55 -0.54
N LEU A 93 -3.27 17.38 -1.45
CA LEU A 93 -3.10 16.14 -2.23
C LEU A 93 -2.70 14.97 -1.32
N ALA A 94 -1.76 15.18 -0.40
CA ALA A 94 -1.33 14.17 0.57
C ALA A 94 -2.46 13.76 1.53
N ALA A 95 -3.27 14.72 2.00
CA ALA A 95 -4.44 14.45 2.82
C ALA A 95 -5.50 13.64 2.05
N ARG A 96 -5.77 14.01 0.79
CA ARG A 96 -6.68 13.25 -0.09
C ARG A 96 -6.18 11.82 -0.34
N SER A 97 -4.87 11.65 -0.50
CA SER A 97 -4.24 10.33 -0.60
C SER A 97 -4.50 9.52 0.67
N ASN A 98 -4.22 10.06 1.86
CA ASN A 98 -4.42 9.37 3.14
C ASN A 98 -5.84 8.85 3.39
N ILE A 99 -6.87 9.55 2.91
CA ILE A 99 -8.27 9.09 2.99
C ILE A 99 -8.50 7.82 2.16
N ARG A 100 -7.75 7.65 1.06
CA ARG A 100 -7.87 6.54 0.10
C ARG A 100 -6.83 5.44 0.34
N VAL A 101 -5.79 5.73 1.13
CA VAL A 101 -4.78 4.75 1.53
C VAL A 101 -5.44 3.68 2.41
N GLY A 102 -5.46 2.45 1.90
CA GLY A 102 -5.89 1.26 2.66
C GLY A 102 -4.84 0.85 3.70
N ARG A 103 -4.41 -0.42 3.64
CA ARG A 103 -3.44 -1.02 4.59
C ARG A 103 -1.98 -0.63 4.33
N ASN A 104 -1.72 0.24 3.36
CA ASN A 104 -0.38 0.70 3.01
C ASN A 104 0.14 1.71 4.04
N VAL A 105 0.73 1.21 5.13
CA VAL A 105 1.27 2.04 6.22
C VAL A 105 2.39 2.94 5.72
N GLU A 106 3.24 2.43 4.83
CA GLU A 106 4.36 3.17 4.27
C GLU A 106 3.91 4.43 3.52
N LEU A 107 2.96 4.31 2.59
CA LEU A 107 2.43 5.46 1.86
C LEU A 107 1.72 6.46 2.80
N ARG A 108 1.08 5.98 3.87
CA ARG A 108 0.49 6.84 4.90
C ARG A 108 1.55 7.67 5.63
N ASN A 109 2.67 7.04 5.98
CA ASN A 109 3.81 7.71 6.63
C ASN A 109 4.45 8.74 5.69
N ARG A 110 4.66 8.39 4.42
CA ARG A 110 5.20 9.33 3.41
C ARG A 110 4.28 10.53 3.18
N ASN A 111 2.97 10.31 3.08
CA ASN A 111 1.99 11.41 3.02
C ASN A 111 2.08 12.32 4.25
N PHE A 112 2.28 11.73 5.43
CA PHE A 112 2.40 12.51 6.66
C PHE A 112 3.69 13.33 6.71
N GLN A 113 4.81 12.79 6.22
CA GLN A 113 6.05 13.55 6.03
C GLN A 113 5.86 14.69 5.03
N LEU A 114 5.20 14.42 3.90
CA LEU A 114 4.89 15.43 2.89
C LEU A 114 4.04 16.58 3.45
N ILE A 115 3.01 16.27 4.25
CA ILE A 115 2.19 17.31 4.92
C ILE A 115 3.05 18.17 5.84
N GLN A 116 3.91 17.57 6.66
CA GLN A 116 4.80 18.32 7.55
C GLN A 116 5.79 19.18 6.77
N ALA A 117 6.42 18.63 5.73
CA ALA A 117 7.34 19.37 4.89
C ALA A 117 6.65 20.57 4.24
N ALA A 118 5.42 20.41 3.75
CA ALA A 118 4.61 21.50 3.19
C ALA A 118 4.29 22.58 4.23
N GLN A 119 3.91 22.21 5.45
CA GLN A 119 3.60 23.16 6.53
C GLN A 119 4.85 23.89 7.02
N GLN A 120 5.98 23.19 7.11
CA GLN A 120 7.25 23.77 7.49
C GLN A 120 7.76 24.74 6.43
N ALA A 121 7.69 24.37 5.15
CA ALA A 121 8.11 25.23 4.05
C ALA A 121 7.23 26.49 3.94
N GLN A 122 5.92 26.38 4.22
CA GLN A 122 5.02 27.54 4.34
C GLN A 122 5.40 28.50 5.45
N SER A 123 5.77 27.96 6.62
CA SER A 123 6.05 28.77 7.81
C SER A 123 7.47 29.34 7.84
N SER A 124 8.45 28.61 7.31
CA SER A 124 9.87 29.01 7.32
C SER A 124 10.32 29.73 6.06
N GLY A 125 9.60 29.59 4.93
CA GLY A 125 10.03 30.08 3.62
C GLY A 125 11.22 29.29 3.02
N THR A 126 11.73 28.28 3.73
CA THR A 126 12.84 27.44 3.28
C THR A 126 12.30 26.27 2.46
N PRO A 127 12.76 26.06 1.21
CA PRO A 127 12.34 24.93 0.40
C PRO A 127 12.88 23.60 0.99
N PRO A 128 12.10 22.51 0.94
CA PRO A 128 12.52 21.21 1.45
C PRO A 128 13.69 20.61 0.64
N ASN A 129 14.41 19.65 1.25
CA ASN A 129 15.59 19.04 0.63
C ASN A 129 15.18 18.19 -0.58
N ALA A 130 15.27 18.82 -1.75
CA ALA A 130 14.84 18.24 -3.02
C ALA A 130 15.41 16.83 -3.29
N LYS A 131 16.64 16.52 -2.86
CA LYS A 131 17.30 15.24 -3.16
C LYS A 131 16.76 14.05 -2.35
N GLU A 132 16.39 14.26 -1.09
CA GLU A 132 15.83 13.20 -0.25
C GLU A 132 14.39 12.88 -0.68
N ASP A 133 13.62 13.92 -1.00
CA ASP A 133 12.27 13.78 -1.52
C ASP A 133 12.25 13.02 -2.86
N VAL A 134 13.28 13.22 -3.71
CA VAL A 134 13.42 12.49 -4.98
C VAL A 134 13.54 10.99 -4.78
N VAL A 135 14.43 10.58 -3.88
CA VAL A 135 14.68 9.16 -3.62
C VAL A 135 13.44 8.52 -2.98
N ALA A 136 12.74 9.24 -2.11
CA ALA A 136 11.51 8.77 -1.48
C ALA A 136 10.37 8.61 -2.49
N VAL A 137 10.31 9.48 -3.50
CA VAL A 137 9.34 9.39 -4.61
C VAL A 137 9.59 8.14 -5.43
N GLN A 138 10.79 7.98 -6.00
CA GLN A 138 11.17 6.85 -6.84
C GLN A 138 10.91 5.52 -6.14
N LYS A 139 11.39 5.38 -4.90
CA LYS A 139 11.18 4.17 -4.11
C LYS A 139 9.71 3.80 -3.97
N GLY A 140 8.83 4.79 -3.86
CA GLY A 140 7.39 4.50 -3.72
C GLY A 140 6.75 4.11 -5.05
N LEU A 141 7.22 4.70 -6.14
CA LEU A 141 6.72 4.42 -7.49
C LEU A 141 7.00 2.96 -7.83
N ASP A 142 8.21 2.51 -7.49
CA ASP A 142 8.63 1.12 -7.62
C ASP A 142 7.84 0.17 -6.71
N GLU A 143 7.62 0.54 -5.44
CA GLU A 143 6.82 -0.25 -4.49
C GLU A 143 5.34 -0.36 -4.89
N GLU A 144 4.75 0.70 -5.45
CA GLU A 144 3.38 0.70 -5.99
C GLU A 144 3.29 -0.23 -7.20
N ALA A 145 4.22 -0.08 -8.16
CA ALA A 145 4.30 -0.92 -9.34
C ALA A 145 4.49 -2.40 -8.99
N GLN A 146 5.35 -2.68 -8.00
CA GLN A 146 5.61 -4.04 -7.54
C GLN A 146 4.40 -4.66 -6.84
N ARG A 147 3.74 -3.94 -5.93
CA ARG A 147 2.51 -4.45 -5.28
C ARG A 147 1.39 -4.73 -6.28
N ARG A 148 1.30 -3.97 -7.38
CA ARG A 148 0.33 -4.23 -8.45
C ARG A 148 0.71 -5.46 -9.26
N ARG A 149 1.98 -5.61 -9.64
CA ARG A 149 2.47 -6.83 -10.31
C ARG A 149 2.21 -8.07 -9.45
N GLU A 150 2.48 -8.00 -8.15
CA GLU A 150 2.17 -9.09 -7.21
C GLU A 150 0.66 -9.39 -7.14
N ALA A 151 -0.18 -8.36 -7.10
CA ALA A 151 -1.63 -8.54 -7.12
C ALA A 151 -2.15 -9.14 -8.45
N GLU A 152 -1.57 -8.73 -9.59
CA GLU A 152 -1.90 -9.27 -10.91
C GLU A 152 -1.48 -10.73 -11.06
N MET A 153 -0.26 -11.08 -10.62
CA MET A 153 0.23 -12.46 -10.59
C MET A 153 -0.63 -13.35 -9.70
N ALA A 154 -1.03 -12.87 -8.52
CA ALA A 154 -1.91 -13.61 -7.61
C ALA A 154 -3.31 -13.87 -8.21
N VAL A 155 -3.84 -12.94 -9.01
CA VAL A 155 -5.11 -13.13 -9.73
C VAL A 155 -4.95 -14.12 -10.89
N ALA A 156 -3.81 -14.09 -11.60
CA ALA A 156 -3.51 -15.02 -12.67
C ALA A 156 -3.35 -16.48 -12.18
N GLU A 157 -2.67 -16.67 -11.04
CA GLU A 157 -2.48 -17.99 -10.41
C GLU A 157 -3.82 -18.60 -9.95
N GLN A 158 -4.73 -17.79 -9.41
CA GLN A 158 -6.08 -18.22 -9.04
C GLN A 158 -7.00 -18.52 -10.23
N SER A 159 -6.62 -18.11 -11.44
CA SER A 159 -7.39 -18.29 -12.67
C SER A 159 -6.89 -19.44 -13.54
N ALA A 160 -5.84 -20.15 -13.12
CA ALA A 160 -5.33 -21.32 -13.84
C ALA A 160 -6.35 -22.48 -13.73
N PRO A 161 -6.69 -23.16 -14.84
CA PRO A 161 -7.66 -24.25 -14.83
C PRO A 161 -7.10 -25.48 -14.11
N ASP A 162 -7.94 -26.09 -13.27
CA ASP A 162 -7.69 -27.35 -12.56
C ASP A 162 -7.56 -28.51 -13.55
N THR A 163 -6.37 -28.71 -14.12
CA THR A 163 -6.02 -29.94 -14.86
C THR A 163 -5.18 -30.81 -13.93
N GLY A 164 -5.82 -31.51 -12.99
CA GLY A 164 -5.08 -32.25 -11.99
C GLY A 164 -5.86 -33.28 -11.20
N ASN A 165 -6.88 -33.93 -11.77
CA ASN A 165 -7.52 -35.11 -11.16
C ASN A 165 -7.97 -36.10 -12.23
N ASP A 166 -7.02 -36.67 -13.00
CA ASP A 166 -7.24 -37.88 -13.81
C ASP A 166 -5.90 -38.56 -14.16
N ALA A 167 -5.14 -38.96 -13.14
CA ALA A 167 -4.05 -39.93 -13.31
C ALA A 167 -4.04 -40.85 -12.09
N GLY A 168 -5.02 -41.76 -12.06
CA GLY A 168 -5.04 -42.89 -11.14
C GLY A 168 -3.90 -43.88 -11.43
N ASN A 169 -3.29 -44.35 -10.33
CA ASN A 169 -2.75 -45.70 -10.16
C ASN A 169 -1.88 -46.29 -11.27
N LEU A 170 -0.55 -46.26 -11.06
CA LEU A 170 0.30 -47.41 -11.39
C LEU A 170 1.29 -47.68 -10.24
N ALA A 171 1.15 -48.88 -9.67
CA ALA A 171 2.01 -49.71 -8.80
C ALA A 171 3.41 -49.17 -8.41
N ARG A 172 3.81 -49.12 -7.13
CA ARG A 172 4.12 -50.20 -6.15
C ARG A 172 5.41 -51.02 -6.44
N ALA A 173 6.20 -51.15 -5.35
CA ALA A 173 7.38 -52.00 -5.09
C ALA A 173 8.72 -51.30 -5.41
N GLU A 174 9.76 -51.26 -4.56
CA GLU A 174 10.27 -52.14 -3.49
C GLU A 174 10.97 -51.23 -2.44
N ALA A 175 10.76 -51.27 -1.13
CA ALA A 175 10.92 -52.31 -0.11
C ALA A 175 12.39 -52.54 0.39
N TYR A 176 12.56 -52.30 1.70
CA TYR A 176 13.56 -52.81 2.66
C TYR A 176 14.97 -52.17 2.70
N ARG A 177 15.30 -51.50 3.82
CA ARG A 177 16.03 -52.11 4.96
C ARG A 177 16.00 -51.19 6.19
N ALA A 178 15.57 -51.78 7.31
CA ALA A 178 15.49 -51.20 8.65
C ALA A 178 16.84 -51.27 9.40
N LEU A 179 16.78 -50.90 10.69
CA LEU A 179 17.75 -51.04 11.80
C LEU A 179 18.55 -49.75 12.08
N ASP A 180 18.66 -49.18 13.28
CA ASP A 180 18.19 -49.47 14.64
C ASP A 180 18.42 -48.21 15.50
N ALA A 181 17.68 -48.03 16.60
CA ALA A 181 18.05 -47.15 17.72
C ALA A 181 18.62 -48.02 18.86
N PRO A 182 19.49 -47.50 19.78
CA PRO A 182 18.94 -46.99 21.05
C PRO A 182 19.80 -45.98 21.88
N SER A 183 19.09 -45.24 22.74
CA SER A 183 19.38 -44.75 24.12
C SER A 183 20.70 -44.06 24.57
N ALA A 184 20.48 -42.90 25.22
CA ALA A 184 21.04 -42.37 26.48
C ALA A 184 22.53 -41.96 26.63
N GLY A 185 22.77 -40.76 27.16
CA GLY A 185 24.07 -40.33 27.71
C GLY A 185 24.14 -38.85 28.12
N ARG A 186 24.73 -38.57 29.28
CA ARG A 186 24.74 -37.30 30.03
C ARG A 186 26.15 -36.66 30.04
N ALA A 187 26.20 -35.34 30.20
CA ALA A 187 27.30 -34.49 30.71
C ALA A 187 28.52 -34.15 29.80
N GLY A 188 28.90 -32.86 29.80
CA GLY A 188 30.13 -32.29 29.19
C GLY A 188 31.42 -32.61 29.98
N PRO A 189 32.61 -32.08 29.61
CA PRO A 189 32.90 -30.64 29.66
C PRO A 189 33.87 -30.05 28.59
N GLU A 190 33.81 -28.71 28.50
CA GLU A 190 34.86 -27.69 28.27
C GLU A 190 36.03 -27.86 27.28
N GLY A 191 36.18 -26.87 26.38
CA GLY A 191 37.45 -26.57 25.74
C GLY A 191 37.42 -25.54 24.60
N LYS A 192 37.65 -24.25 24.94
CA LYS A 192 38.18 -23.13 24.12
C LYS A 192 37.21 -22.20 23.33
N LEU A 193 36.90 -21.10 24.03
CA LEU A 193 37.16 -19.69 23.68
C LEU A 193 36.80 -19.14 22.28
N GLN A 194 35.73 -18.33 22.33
CA GLN A 194 35.54 -17.00 21.73
C GLN A 194 35.51 -16.85 20.20
N MET A 195 34.30 -16.59 19.73
CA MET A 195 33.99 -15.27 19.19
C MET A 195 32.56 -14.96 19.62
N THR A 196 32.39 -14.20 20.70
CA THR A 196 31.08 -13.64 21.02
C THR A 196 30.74 -12.72 19.86
N ASN A 197 29.85 -13.18 18.99
CA ASN A 197 29.10 -12.31 18.13
C ASN A 197 28.36 -11.36 19.08
N VAL A 198 28.96 -10.19 19.31
CA VAL A 198 28.24 -9.06 19.87
C VAL A 198 27.24 -8.74 18.78
N GLU A 199 26.04 -9.32 18.93
CA GLU A 199 24.84 -8.83 18.29
C GLU A 199 24.94 -7.29 18.31
N PRO A 200 24.84 -6.58 17.18
CA PRO A 200 24.71 -5.14 17.26
C PRO A 200 23.40 -4.92 18.00
N GLU A 201 23.53 -4.58 19.28
CA GLU A 201 22.46 -4.11 20.14
C GLU A 201 21.73 -3.09 19.29
N ARG A 202 20.54 -3.47 18.78
CA ARG A 202 19.71 -2.56 18.00
C ARG A 202 19.46 -1.43 18.96
N ALA A 203 20.13 -0.31 18.72
CA ALA A 203 19.96 0.90 19.51
C ALA A 203 18.49 1.29 19.39
N TYR A 204 17.66 0.81 20.32
CA TYR A 204 16.36 1.37 20.61
C TYR A 204 16.69 2.76 21.11
N ALA A 205 16.69 3.73 20.20
CA ALA A 205 16.85 5.13 20.55
C ALA A 205 15.92 5.39 21.73
N GLU A 206 16.49 5.82 22.86
CA GLU A 206 15.76 6.12 24.08
C GLU A 206 14.59 7.03 23.72
N VAL A 207 13.36 6.51 23.84
CA VAL A 207 12.15 7.21 23.41
C VAL A 207 11.92 8.37 24.37
N GLN A 208 12.41 9.55 24.03
CA GLN A 208 12.21 10.77 24.81
C GLN A 208 10.83 11.35 24.53
N ILE A 209 9.96 11.31 25.55
CA ILE A 209 8.59 11.84 25.47
C ILE A 209 8.56 13.21 26.15
N PRO A 210 8.24 14.31 25.43
CA PRO A 210 8.11 15.62 26.03
C PRO A 210 7.08 15.62 27.17
N ARG A 211 7.37 16.30 28.29
CA ARG A 211 6.52 16.28 29.50
C ARG A 211 5.04 16.62 29.24
N GLY A 212 4.76 17.55 28.32
CA GLY A 212 3.38 17.92 27.95
C GLY A 212 2.59 16.83 27.21
N HIS A 213 3.26 15.75 26.80
CA HIS A 213 2.67 14.65 26.05
C HIS A 213 2.56 13.35 26.86
N MET A 214 3.00 13.37 28.12
CA MET A 214 2.81 12.26 29.05
C MET A 214 1.31 12.06 29.35
N PRO A 215 0.83 10.82 29.45
CA PRO A 215 -0.52 10.54 29.94
C PRO A 215 -0.70 11.08 31.36
N ARG A 216 -1.94 11.38 31.76
CA ARG A 216 -2.27 11.62 33.17
C ARG A 216 -2.12 10.33 33.99
N PRO A 217 -1.90 10.43 35.32
CA PRO A 217 -1.87 9.28 36.21
C PRO A 217 -3.02 8.29 35.99
N GLY A 218 -2.70 7.02 35.79
CA GLY A 218 -3.67 5.94 35.55
C GLY A 218 -4.23 5.86 34.13
N LYS A 219 -3.75 6.70 33.20
CA LYS A 219 -3.97 6.58 31.76
C LYS A 219 -2.72 6.03 31.09
N CYS A 220 -2.92 5.38 29.95
CA CYS A 220 -1.83 4.97 29.06
C CYS A 220 -1.98 5.64 27.71
N ARG A 221 -0.88 5.77 26.98
CA ARG A 221 -0.85 6.26 25.59
C ARG A 221 0.03 5.32 24.77
N ILE A 222 -0.38 5.03 23.54
CA ILE A 222 0.49 4.35 22.58
C ILE A 222 1.34 5.44 21.91
N TRP A 223 2.66 5.28 21.93
CA TRP A 223 3.62 6.23 21.40
C TRP A 223 4.36 5.63 20.21
N PHE A 224 4.38 6.38 19.10
CA PHE A 224 5.10 5.99 17.89
C PHE A 224 6.34 6.89 17.75
N PRO A 225 7.57 6.36 17.81
CA PRO A 225 8.78 7.18 17.68
C PRO A 225 8.80 8.03 16.40
N ASP A 226 8.24 7.50 15.31
CA ASP A 226 8.23 8.15 14.00
C ASP A 226 7.12 9.22 13.84
N ARG A 227 6.37 9.53 14.91
CA ARG A 227 5.31 10.56 14.89
C ARG A 227 5.67 11.76 15.78
N PRO A 228 5.50 12.99 15.29
CA PRO A 228 5.54 14.20 16.10
C PRO A 228 4.57 14.13 17.27
N ALA A 229 4.98 14.74 18.38
CA ALA A 229 4.26 14.67 19.65
C ALA A 229 2.76 15.07 19.53
N GLY A 230 2.44 16.11 18.75
CA GLY A 230 1.07 16.57 18.53
C GLY A 230 0.17 15.62 17.72
N HIS A 231 0.74 14.69 16.96
CA HIS A 231 0.02 13.72 16.12
C HIS A 231 -0.09 12.34 16.75
N GLN A 232 0.32 12.23 18.02
CA GLN A 232 0.23 10.99 18.78
C GLN A 232 -1.22 10.75 19.23
N PRO A 233 -1.71 9.49 19.22
CA PRO A 233 -3.08 9.18 19.61
C PRO A 233 -3.37 9.63 21.04
N ALA A 234 -4.63 9.96 21.32
CA ALA A 234 -5.04 10.41 22.64
C ALA A 234 -4.80 9.32 23.72
N PRO A 235 -4.48 9.71 24.97
CA PRO A 235 -4.41 8.79 26.09
C PRO A 235 -5.75 8.07 26.34
N GLY A 236 -5.68 6.83 26.80
CA GLY A 236 -6.83 5.97 27.05
C GLY A 236 -6.68 5.09 28.28
N LYS A 237 -7.64 4.17 28.47
CA LYS A 237 -7.60 3.19 29.56
C LYS A 237 -6.48 2.19 29.30
N CYS A 238 -5.56 2.02 30.24
CA CYS A 238 -4.43 1.08 30.12
C CYS A 238 -4.86 -0.34 29.75
N LYS A 239 -5.95 -0.85 30.35
CA LYS A 239 -6.47 -2.19 30.05
C LYS A 239 -6.85 -2.37 28.57
N LYS A 240 -7.34 -1.32 27.91
CA LYS A 240 -7.70 -1.36 26.49
C LYS A 240 -6.47 -1.25 25.59
N LEU A 241 -5.51 -0.41 25.97
CA LEU A 241 -4.36 -0.11 25.12
C LEU A 241 -3.28 -1.19 25.17
N ARG A 242 -3.11 -1.90 26.29
CA ARG A 242 -2.06 -2.93 26.43
C ARG A 242 -2.10 -4.04 25.37
N HIS A 243 -3.30 -4.36 24.86
CA HIS A 243 -3.50 -5.42 23.88
C HIS A 243 -3.56 -4.90 22.44
N ARG A 244 -3.31 -3.61 22.23
CA ARG A 244 -3.45 -2.91 20.94
C ARG A 244 -2.19 -2.17 20.53
N VAL A 245 -1.05 -2.47 21.17
CA VAL A 245 0.23 -1.83 20.83
C VAL A 245 0.78 -2.52 19.58
N PRO A 246 0.85 -1.83 18.44
CA PRO A 246 1.42 -2.41 17.22
C PRO A 246 2.95 -2.53 17.33
N PRO A 247 3.59 -3.36 16.48
CA PRO A 247 5.04 -3.42 16.37
C PRO A 247 5.65 -2.03 16.14
N GLY A 248 6.78 -1.74 16.80
CA GLY A 248 7.46 -0.44 16.70
C GLY A 248 6.83 0.69 17.52
N ALA A 249 5.73 0.45 18.25
CA ALA A 249 5.14 1.41 19.16
C ALA A 249 5.33 1.02 20.64
N TYR A 250 5.26 2.02 21.52
CA TYR A 250 5.50 1.89 22.96
C TYR A 250 4.23 2.17 23.75
N LEU A 251 3.99 1.40 24.82
CA LEU A 251 2.94 1.73 25.77
C LEU A 251 3.50 2.59 26.89
N VAL A 252 3.14 3.86 26.88
CA VAL A 252 3.56 4.86 27.87
C VAL A 252 2.51 4.94 28.96
N ARG A 253 2.95 4.91 30.21
CA ARG A 253 2.08 5.03 31.40
C ARG A 253 2.29 6.40 32.04
N GLY A 254 1.19 7.03 32.43
CA GLY A 254 1.18 8.24 33.23
C GLY A 254 1.06 7.95 34.71
#